data_AF-A0A3P9N3B1-F1
#
_entry.id   AF-A0A3P9N3B1-F1
#
_cell.length_a   1.000
_cell.length_b   1.000
_cell.length_c   1.000
_cell.angle_alpha   90.00
_cell.angle_beta   90.00
_cell.angle_gamma   90.00
#
_symmetry.space_group_name_H-M   'P 1'
#
loop_
_entity.id
_entity.type
_entity.pdbx_description
1 polymer ?
#
loop_
_entity_poly.entity_id
_entity_poly.type
_entity_poly.pdbx_seq_one_letter_code
_entity_poly.pdbx_strand_id
1 'polypeptide(L)'
;HSYDYNSWVPNGSLLLCKPPPATKGESSMQTVLETLPDVEDSVKIMSAARILSEKYTDEVVLGEFPEEHFDEPLPKEIIKALQADMSYIKEEIAARNSKLEMPYTYLNPDVVENSVTI
;
A
#
# COMPACT_ATOMS: atom_id res chain seq x y z
N HIS A 1 -0.37 -2.69 -0.34
CA HIS A 1 0.24 -2.19 0.91
C HIS A 1 -0.65 -2.50 2.11
N SER A 2 -1.91 -2.08 2.14
CA SER A 2 -2.79 -2.31 3.30
C SER A 2 -2.90 -3.80 3.66
N TYR A 3 -3.06 -4.68 2.67
CA TYR A 3 -3.13 -6.13 2.91
C TYR A 3 -1.82 -6.71 3.43
N ASP A 4 -0.66 -6.25 2.95
CA ASP A 4 0.66 -6.78 3.34
C ASP A 4 0.92 -6.60 4.85
N TYR A 5 0.42 -5.52 5.46
CA TYR A 5 0.60 -5.23 6.88
C TYR A 5 -0.60 -5.65 7.76
N ASN A 6 -1.82 -5.61 7.24
CA ASN A 6 -3.04 -5.87 8.04
C ASN A 6 -3.61 -7.29 7.84
N SER A 7 -3.06 -8.09 6.91
CA SER A 7 -3.43 -9.51 6.78
C SER A 7 -2.98 -10.34 7.98
N TRP A 8 -1.93 -9.92 8.67
CA TRP A 8 -1.51 -10.48 9.96
C TRP A 8 -2.03 -9.59 11.09
N VAL A 9 -3.21 -9.95 11.63
CA VAL A 9 -3.94 -9.14 12.62
C VAL A 9 -3.10 -8.71 13.83
N PRO A 10 -2.24 -9.56 14.44
CA PRO A 10 -1.39 -9.10 15.54
C PRO A 10 -0.40 -7.97 15.18
N ASN A 11 -0.06 -7.80 13.90
CA ASN A 11 0.79 -6.71 13.42
C ASN A 11 0.01 -5.41 13.14
N GLY A 12 -1.26 -5.52 12.73
CA GLY A 12 -2.07 -4.38 12.27
C GLY A 12 -3.52 -4.45 12.73
N SER A 13 -3.77 -4.72 14.01
CA SER A 13 -5.14 -4.88 14.50
C SER A 13 -5.86 -3.53 14.52
N LEU A 14 -6.96 -3.44 13.78
CA LEU A 14 -7.82 -2.26 13.77
C LEU A 14 -8.84 -2.22 14.93
N LEU A 15 -8.86 -3.27 15.76
CA LEU A 15 -9.76 -3.43 16.89
C LEU A 15 -9.03 -4.06 18.08
N LEU A 16 -9.31 -3.56 19.28
CA LEU A 16 -8.93 -4.21 20.54
C LEU A 16 -10.19 -4.39 21.41
N CYS A 17 -10.40 -5.60 21.91
CA CYS A 17 -11.60 -6.02 22.63
C CYS A 17 -11.49 -5.82 24.16
N LYS A 18 -10.34 -5.37 24.65
CA LYS A 18 -10.05 -5.11 26.07
C LYS A 18 -9.34 -3.77 26.24
N PRO A 19 -9.48 -3.10 27.39
CA PRO A 19 -8.71 -1.91 27.70
C PRO A 19 -7.21 -2.24 27.86
N PRO A 20 -6.32 -1.23 27.72
CA PRO A 20 -4.91 -1.40 28.03
C PRO A 20 -4.70 -1.87 29.48
N PRO A 21 -3.68 -2.70 29.76
CA PRO A 21 -3.35 -3.12 31.12
C PRO A 21 -2.94 -1.91 31.97
N ALA A 22 -3.41 -1.86 33.22
CA ALA A 22 -3.16 -0.73 34.13
C ALA A 22 -1.81 -0.84 34.84
N THR A 23 -1.31 -2.07 35.03
CA THR A 23 -0.04 -2.33 35.72
C THR A 23 0.88 -3.20 34.85
N LYS A 24 2.19 -2.97 34.96
CA LYS A 24 3.19 -3.83 34.32
C LYS A 24 3.14 -5.25 34.91
N GLY A 25 3.32 -6.26 34.07
CA GLY A 25 3.39 -7.67 34.49
C GLY A 25 2.06 -8.41 34.50
N GLU A 26 0.94 -7.75 34.17
CA GLU A 26 -0.39 -8.37 34.11
C GLU A 26 -0.65 -9.11 32.78
N SER A 27 0.16 -8.88 31.74
CA SER A 27 -0.04 -9.46 30.42
C SER A 27 0.49 -10.90 30.32
N SER A 28 -0.33 -11.76 29.74
CA SER A 28 0.00 -13.13 29.31
C SER A 28 -0.44 -13.36 27.87
N MET A 29 0.02 -14.45 27.24
CA MET A 29 -0.43 -14.82 25.88
C MET A 29 -1.97 -14.95 25.81
N GLN A 30 -2.59 -15.49 26.86
CA GLN A 30 -4.05 -15.59 26.93
C GLN A 30 -4.71 -14.21 26.90
N THR A 31 -4.23 -13.26 27.72
CA THR A 31 -4.81 -11.90 27.72
C THR A 31 -4.61 -11.17 26.40
N VAL A 32 -3.52 -11.45 25.67
CA VAL A 32 -3.28 -10.91 24.32
C VAL A 32 -4.32 -11.48 23.35
N LEU A 33 -4.54 -12.80 23.35
CA LEU A 33 -5.54 -13.44 22.49
C LEU A 33 -6.97 -12.97 22.81
N GLU A 34 -7.28 -12.71 24.08
CA GLU A 34 -8.58 -12.14 24.50
C GLU A 34 -8.74 -10.65 24.15
N THR A 35 -7.64 -9.93 23.93
CA THR A 35 -7.63 -8.51 23.55
C THR A 35 -7.71 -8.34 22.03
N LEU A 36 -7.16 -9.26 21.26
CA LEU A 36 -7.27 -9.27 19.81
C LEU A 36 -8.71 -9.56 19.35
N PRO A 37 -9.08 -9.16 18.13
CA PRO A 37 -10.40 -9.47 17.57
C PRO A 37 -10.55 -10.98 17.40
N ASP A 38 -11.81 -11.43 17.43
CA ASP A 38 -12.13 -12.82 17.15
C ASP A 38 -11.94 -13.15 15.67
N VAL A 39 -12.25 -14.40 15.29
CA VAL A 39 -12.09 -14.87 13.91
C VAL A 39 -12.98 -14.08 12.94
N GLU A 40 -14.20 -13.74 13.34
CA GLU A 40 -15.15 -13.06 12.45
C GLU A 40 -14.66 -11.64 12.13
N ASP A 41 -14.29 -10.88 13.16
CA ASP A 41 -13.80 -9.51 12.98
C ASP A 41 -12.42 -9.48 12.33
N SER A 42 -11.55 -10.44 12.63
CA SER A 42 -10.28 -10.63 11.93
C SER A 42 -10.49 -10.81 10.41
N VAL A 43 -11.42 -11.68 10.01
CA VAL A 43 -11.73 -11.91 8.59
C VAL A 43 -12.27 -10.65 7.94
N LYS A 44 -13.13 -9.88 8.61
CA LYS A 44 -13.63 -8.59 8.09
C LYS A 44 -12.50 -7.60 7.84
N ILE A 45 -11.60 -7.44 8.81
CA ILE A 45 -10.44 -6.54 8.70
C ILE A 45 -9.55 -6.96 7.52
N MET A 46 -9.20 -8.25 7.43
CA MET A 46 -8.36 -8.78 6.35
C MET A 46 -9.03 -8.61 4.98
N SER A 47 -10.35 -8.84 4.90
CA SER A 47 -11.11 -8.69 3.66
C SER A 47 -11.17 -7.24 3.20
N ALA A 48 -11.42 -6.30 4.12
CA ALA A 48 -11.38 -4.87 3.82
C ALA A 48 -9.99 -4.44 3.33
N ALA A 49 -8.92 -4.86 4.02
CA ALA A 49 -7.54 -4.58 3.60
C ALA A 49 -7.22 -5.18 2.22
N ARG A 50 -7.77 -6.35 1.88
CA ARG A 50 -7.61 -7.00 0.58
C ARG A 50 -8.27 -6.18 -0.52
N ILE A 51 -9.55 -5.81 -0.33
CA ILE A 51 -10.34 -5.03 -1.30
C ILE A 51 -9.66 -3.69 -1.55
N LEU A 52 -9.26 -2.97 -0.50
CA LEU A 52 -8.58 -1.68 -0.61
C LEU A 52 -7.13 -1.77 -1.14
N SER A 53 -6.61 -2.99 -1.35
CA SER A 53 -5.30 -3.21 -1.98
C SER A 53 -5.43 -3.78 -3.39
N GLU A 54 -6.64 -3.99 -3.90
CA GLU A 54 -6.85 -4.41 -5.28
C GLU A 54 -6.61 -3.27 -6.24
N LYS A 55 -6.12 -3.63 -7.42
CA LYS A 55 -5.94 -2.76 -8.56
C LYS A 55 -6.94 -3.17 -9.62
N TYR A 56 -7.52 -2.19 -10.29
CA TYR A 56 -8.40 -2.46 -11.43
C TYR A 56 -7.56 -2.87 -12.65
N THR A 57 -8.17 -3.63 -13.57
CA THR A 57 -7.47 -4.12 -14.78
C THR A 57 -7.17 -3.03 -15.79
N ASP A 58 -7.88 -1.91 -15.69
CA ASP A 58 -7.79 -0.70 -16.51
C ASP A 58 -7.10 0.44 -15.75
N GLU A 59 -6.26 0.12 -14.76
CA GLU A 59 -5.47 1.13 -14.04
C GLU A 59 -4.57 1.95 -14.99
N VAL A 60 -4.48 3.25 -14.72
CA VAL A 60 -3.57 4.17 -15.42
C VAL A 60 -2.49 4.60 -14.43
N VAL A 61 -1.25 4.23 -14.71
CA VAL A 61 -0.14 4.49 -13.81
C VAL A 61 0.35 5.94 -13.92
N LEU A 62 1.09 6.37 -12.90
CA LEU A 62 1.59 7.73 -12.79
C LEU A 62 2.45 8.10 -14.01
N GLY A 63 2.12 9.22 -14.64
CA GLY A 63 2.82 9.72 -15.82
C GLY A 63 2.28 9.16 -17.16
N GLU A 64 1.31 8.25 -17.13
CA GLU A 64 0.51 7.89 -18.30
C GLU A 64 -0.68 8.83 -18.45
N PHE A 65 -0.83 9.38 -19.65
CA PHE A 65 -1.92 10.29 -20.01
C PHE A 65 -2.55 9.80 -21.32
N PRO A 66 -3.38 8.74 -21.29
CA PRO A 66 -4.02 8.19 -22.49
C PRO A 66 -5.02 9.15 -23.13
N GLU A 67 -5.61 10.04 -22.32
CA GLU A 67 -6.46 11.12 -22.80
C GLU A 67 -5.60 12.35 -23.16
N GLU A 68 -5.45 12.62 -24.45
CA GLU A 68 -4.72 13.79 -24.95
C GLU A 68 -5.55 15.07 -24.79
N HIS A 69 -5.46 15.69 -23.61
CA HIS A 69 -6.07 17.01 -23.35
C HIS A 69 -5.18 18.19 -23.76
N PHE A 70 -3.86 17.97 -23.82
CA PHE A 70 -2.89 18.96 -24.27
C PHE A 70 -2.47 18.67 -25.71
N ASP A 71 -2.73 19.60 -26.61
CA ASP A 71 -2.33 19.50 -28.02
C ASP A 71 -1.09 20.33 -28.34
N GLU A 72 -0.72 21.26 -27.45
CA GLU A 72 0.41 22.14 -27.66
C GLU A 72 1.76 21.40 -27.56
N PRO A 73 2.77 21.76 -28.38
CA PRO A 73 4.06 21.08 -28.37
C PRO A 73 4.77 21.09 -27.02
N LEU A 74 4.72 22.23 -26.31
CA LEU A 74 5.47 22.43 -25.06
C LEU A 74 4.98 21.51 -23.92
N PRO A 75 3.67 21.44 -23.58
CA PRO A 75 3.17 20.44 -22.65
C PRO A 75 3.53 19.00 -23.02
N LYS A 76 3.48 18.63 -24.31
CA LYS A 76 3.88 17.28 -24.77
C LYS A 76 5.36 17.00 -24.52
N GLU A 77 6.24 18.00 -24.67
CA GLU A 77 7.66 17.89 -24.32
C GLU A 77 7.88 17.73 -22.81
N ILE A 78 7.14 18.48 -21.99
CA ILE A 78 7.19 18.38 -20.52
C ILE A 78 6.73 16.99 -20.06
N ILE A 79 5.64 16.45 -20.63
CA ILE A 79 5.16 15.10 -20.32
C ILE A 79 6.22 14.05 -20.65
N LYS A 80 6.89 14.17 -21.81
CA LYS A 80 7.98 13.25 -22.18
C LYS A 80 9.15 13.32 -21.20
N ALA A 81 9.52 14.52 -20.73
CA ALA A 81 10.56 14.69 -19.73
C ALA A 81 10.16 14.04 -18.40
N LEU A 82 8.92 14.24 -17.95
CA LEU A 82 8.37 13.58 -16.75
C LEU A 82 8.43 12.05 -16.87
N GLN A 83 8.03 11.49 -18.01
CA GLN A 83 8.07 10.04 -18.25
C GLN A 83 9.50 9.48 -18.25
N ALA A 84 10.48 10.25 -18.73
CA ALA A 84 11.89 9.88 -18.66
C ALA A 84 12.39 9.86 -17.20
N ASP A 85 12.05 10.87 -16.41
CA ASP A 85 12.40 10.93 -14.99
C ASP A 85 11.77 9.77 -14.20
N MET A 86 10.51 9.42 -14.49
CA MET A 86 9.83 8.26 -13.87
C MET A 86 10.51 6.94 -14.23
N SER A 87 10.95 6.79 -15.48
CA SER A 87 11.70 5.60 -15.94
C SER A 87 13.02 5.47 -15.19
N TYR A 88 13.74 6.57 -15.00
CA TYR A 88 14.98 6.60 -14.20
C TYR A 88 14.72 6.24 -12.73
N ILE A 89 13.70 6.82 -12.10
CA ILE A 89 13.34 6.52 -10.70
C ILE A 89 12.98 5.04 -10.52
N LYS A 90 12.25 4.46 -11.48
CA LYS A 90 11.91 3.02 -11.49
C LYS A 90 13.18 2.15 -11.45
N GLU A 91 14.17 2.46 -12.27
CA GLU A 91 15.44 1.73 -12.30
C GLU A 91 16.20 1.84 -10.98
N GLU A 92 16.27 3.05 -10.41
CA GLU A 92 16.91 3.30 -9.10
C GLU A 92 16.20 2.54 -7.97
N ILE A 93 14.86 2.50 -7.97
CA ILE A 93 14.08 1.72 -6.99
C ILE A 93 14.35 0.23 -7.16
N ALA A 94 14.41 -0.28 -8.40
CA ALA A 94 14.73 -1.69 -8.67
C ALA A 94 16.14 -2.05 -8.17
N ALA A 95 17.13 -1.21 -8.48
CA ALA A 95 18.51 -1.38 -8.02
C ALA A 95 18.61 -1.35 -6.49
N ARG A 96 17.90 -0.43 -5.82
CA ARG A 96 17.82 -0.38 -4.36
C ARG A 96 17.17 -1.63 -3.79
N ASN A 97 16.02 -2.02 -4.31
CA ASN A 97 15.24 -3.16 -3.82
C ASN A 97 15.97 -4.50 -3.98
N SER A 98 16.82 -4.66 -5.01
CA SER A 98 17.66 -5.86 -5.18
C SER A 98 18.61 -6.14 -4.01
N LYS A 99 18.88 -5.13 -3.18
CA LYS A 99 19.80 -5.21 -2.03
C LYS A 99 19.07 -5.33 -0.69
N LEU A 100 17.73 -5.33 -0.69
CA LEU A 100 16.91 -5.41 0.52
C LEU A 100 16.32 -6.80 0.68
N GLU A 101 16.32 -7.30 1.92
CA GLU A 101 15.61 -8.53 2.29
C GLU A 101 14.09 -8.37 2.09
N MET A 102 13.57 -7.18 2.41
CA MET A 102 12.18 -6.81 2.19
C MET A 102 12.11 -5.59 1.25
N PRO A 103 11.88 -5.81 -0.06
CA PRO A 103 11.73 -4.73 -1.03
C PRO A 103 10.59 -3.76 -0.68
N TYR A 104 10.81 -2.47 -0.91
CA TYR A 104 9.74 -1.47 -0.82
C TYR A 104 9.31 -1.07 -2.23
N THR A 105 8.13 -1.52 -2.64
CA THR A 105 7.63 -1.39 -4.02
C THR A 105 6.49 -0.38 -4.17
N TYR A 106 5.89 0.08 -3.07
CA TYR A 106 4.62 0.84 -3.12
C TYR A 106 4.71 2.22 -3.78
N LEU A 107 5.92 2.79 -3.90
CA LEU A 107 6.16 4.06 -4.61
C LEU A 107 6.92 3.86 -5.93
N ASN A 108 6.96 2.64 -6.47
CA ASN A 108 7.45 2.43 -7.82
C ASN A 108 6.45 3.08 -8.81
N PRO A 109 6.88 3.93 -9.75
CA PRO A 109 6.00 4.51 -10.76
C PRO A 109 5.11 3.49 -11.49
N ASP A 110 5.57 2.25 -11.68
CA ASP A 110 4.78 1.16 -12.30
C ASP A 110 3.53 0.74 -11.49
N VAL A 111 3.43 1.10 -10.22
CA VAL A 111 2.32 0.66 -9.35
C VAL A 111 1.54 1.79 -8.71
N VAL A 112 2.00 3.04 -8.86
CA VAL A 112 1.29 4.22 -8.38
C VAL A 112 0.29 4.64 -9.45
N GLU A 113 -1.00 4.66 -9.12
CA GLU A 113 -2.04 5.13 -10.03
C GLU A 113 -2.04 6.66 -10.14
N ASN A 114 -2.48 7.17 -11.29
CA ASN A 114 -2.52 8.61 -11.58
C ASN A 114 -3.60 9.36 -10.75
N SER A 115 -4.57 8.65 -10.19
CA SER A 115 -5.63 9.20 -9.33
C SER A 115 -6.06 8.21 -8.24
N VAL A 116 -6.97 8.63 -7.35
CA VAL A 116 -7.54 7.77 -6.30
C VAL A 116 -8.81 7.10 -6.84
N THR A 117 -8.75 5.80 -7.05
CA THR A 117 -9.80 5.00 -7.72
C THR A 117 -10.38 3.88 -6.85
N ILE A 118 -9.78 3.62 -5.67
CA ILE A 118 -10.15 2.58 -4.70
C ILE A 118 -10.29 3.14 -3.28
#